data_AF-A0A811SQF5-F1
#
_entry.id   AF-A0A811SQF5-F1
#
_cell.length_a   1.000
_cell.length_b   1.000
_cell.length_c   1.000
_cell.angle_alpha   90.00
_cell.angle_beta   90.00
_cell.angle_gamma   90.00
#
_symmetry.space_group_name_H-M   'P 1'
#
loop_
_entity.id
_entity.type
_entity.pdbx_description
1 polymer ?
#
loop_
_entity_poly.entity_id
_entity_poly.type
_entity_poly.pdbx_seq_one_letter_code
_entity_poly.pdbx_strand_id
1 'polypeptide(L)'
;MYSANHWGGSFEIADGAAEDDHSRNMDLDRGALSARQHHELDETQQSWLLGPPEAKKKDKYVDLGCIVVKRKVLWWALWCVVAAFVLIGLPIIIAKSIPHKKPGPPPPDQYTEALHKALLFFNAQKSGHLPKNNGIKWRGNSGLSDGSDTKDVKGGLVGGYYDAGDNIKFHFPMAFSMTLLSWSVIEYSAKYKAMGEYDHVRELIKWGTDYLLLTFNSSASTIDKLYAQVGSAKINGSRPDDHYCWNRPEDMAYPRPSLSVSSAPDLGGEVAAALAAASIVFRDNAAYSKKLSQGAATVYKFARQSGRRTPYSLRQPDIEYYYNSTSYWDEYMWSAAWMYYATGNNSYITFATDPRLPKNAKAFFNILDFSVFSWDNKLPGAQLLLSRLRMFLNPGYPYEESLIGYHNATSLNMCMYFPRFGSFNFTKGGMALFNHGKGQPLQYVVANSFIAALYADYMEAVNVPGWYCGPNFMTTNDLREFAKSQINYILGDNPKKMSYVVGFGKKYPRHLHHRGASTPHNGVKYSCTGGYKWRDSKKADPNLLTGAMVGGPDRNDGFKDSRNTFGQNEPTLVGNAGLVAALVALTNSGRGVGVTTVDKNTMFSAVPPMFPAAPPPPSSWKP
;
A
#
# COMPACT_ATOMS: atom_id res chain seq x y z
N MET A 1 22.81 18.49 -17.02
CA MET A 1 23.78 19.60 -16.77
C MET A 1 24.04 19.65 -15.28
N TYR A 2 25.23 20.09 -14.86
CA TYR A 2 25.64 20.08 -13.45
C TYR A 2 24.99 21.22 -12.66
N SER A 3 24.75 20.98 -11.37
CA SER A 3 24.27 21.99 -10.41
C SER A 3 25.40 22.94 -10.01
N ALA A 4 25.19 24.24 -10.18
CA ALA A 4 26.11 25.25 -9.69
C ALA A 4 25.98 25.43 -8.17
N ASN A 5 27.10 25.46 -7.45
CA ASN A 5 27.14 25.90 -6.06
C ASN A 5 27.35 27.42 -6.01
N HIS A 6 26.71 28.09 -5.04
CA HIS A 6 26.89 29.51 -4.76
C HIS A 6 27.17 29.70 -3.26
N TRP A 7 28.45 29.88 -2.93
CA TRP A 7 28.92 30.54 -1.72
C TRP A 7 30.23 31.26 -2.05
N GLY A 8 30.35 32.53 -1.66
CA GLY A 8 31.49 33.39 -1.95
C GLY A 8 32.18 33.88 -0.68
N GLY A 9 33.46 34.23 -0.83
CA GLY A 9 34.34 34.83 0.17
C GLY A 9 35.66 35.22 -0.53
N SER A 10 36.34 36.27 -0.07
CA SER A 10 37.41 36.91 -0.85
C SER A 10 38.48 37.59 0.01
N PHE A 11 39.65 37.87 -0.58
CA PHE A 11 40.81 38.61 -0.02
C PHE A 11 41.55 37.84 1.12
N GLU A 12 42.88 37.84 1.30
CA GLU A 12 44.05 38.63 0.79
C GLU A 12 45.24 37.68 0.46
N ILE A 13 46.03 37.81 -0.63
CA ILE A 13 47.20 38.70 -0.98
C ILE A 13 48.58 38.22 -0.44
N ALA A 14 49.63 38.47 -1.25
CA ALA A 14 51.09 38.36 -1.01
C ALA A 14 51.74 36.95 -1.06
N ASP A 15 52.95 36.78 -1.61
CA ASP A 15 53.68 37.52 -2.68
C ASP A 15 54.85 36.64 -3.21
N GLY A 16 55.46 36.96 -4.36
CA GLY A 16 56.72 36.34 -4.80
C GLY A 16 56.88 36.15 -6.31
N ALA A 17 57.87 36.84 -6.91
CA ALA A 17 58.14 36.86 -8.35
C ALA A 17 59.19 35.82 -8.83
N ALA A 18 59.07 35.40 -10.09
CA ALA A 18 60.19 35.15 -11.01
C ALA A 18 59.67 35.09 -12.47
N GLU A 19 60.46 35.56 -13.43
CA GLU A 19 60.17 35.50 -14.88
C GLU A 19 60.89 34.31 -15.57
N ASP A 20 60.74 34.20 -16.89
CA ASP A 20 61.30 33.17 -17.77
C ASP A 20 62.82 32.91 -17.61
N ASP A 21 63.26 31.65 -17.88
CA ASP A 21 64.28 31.44 -18.93
C ASP A 21 64.38 30.00 -19.50
N HIS A 22 65.17 29.88 -20.57
CA HIS A 22 65.42 28.80 -21.53
C HIS A 22 66.02 27.45 -21.05
N SER A 23 65.48 26.36 -21.64
CA SER A 23 66.24 25.22 -22.25
C SER A 23 67.00 24.25 -21.30
N ARG A 24 67.64 23.12 -21.71
CA ARG A 24 67.90 22.43 -23.01
C ARG A 24 68.25 20.93 -22.77
N ASN A 25 68.67 20.21 -23.83
CA ASN A 25 69.40 18.91 -23.92
C ASN A 25 68.57 17.72 -24.43
N MET A 26 69.07 16.78 -25.25
CA MET A 26 70.27 16.66 -26.12
C MET A 26 69.90 15.57 -27.17
N ASP A 27 69.98 15.73 -28.50
CA ASP A 27 71.12 15.96 -29.44
C ASP A 27 71.67 14.67 -30.11
N LEU A 28 72.07 14.81 -31.40
CA LEU A 28 72.68 13.87 -32.39
C LEU A 28 71.68 13.30 -33.44
N ASP A 29 71.52 13.81 -34.69
CA ASP A 29 72.44 14.30 -35.75
C ASP A 29 73.17 13.14 -36.51
N ARG A 30 73.32 13.04 -37.86
CA ARG A 30 72.83 13.83 -39.02
C ARG A 30 73.04 13.10 -40.38
N GLY A 31 72.42 13.60 -41.47
CA GLY A 31 72.82 13.36 -42.89
C GLY A 31 71.61 13.11 -43.83
N ALA A 32 71.10 14.04 -44.66
CA ALA A 32 71.67 14.74 -45.84
C ALA A 32 71.67 13.88 -47.14
N LEU A 33 71.25 14.34 -48.33
CA LEU A 33 70.66 15.63 -48.77
C LEU A 33 70.02 15.53 -50.19
N SER A 34 68.85 16.15 -50.43
CA SER A 34 68.30 16.55 -51.77
C SER A 34 67.92 15.41 -52.78
N ALA A 35 67.21 15.58 -53.92
CA ALA A 35 66.46 16.70 -54.53
C ALA A 35 65.41 16.23 -55.61
N ARG A 36 64.36 17.04 -55.82
CA ARG A 36 63.56 17.32 -57.06
C ARG A 36 63.17 16.26 -58.14
N GLN A 37 61.85 16.22 -58.41
CA GLN A 37 61.14 16.29 -59.72
C GLN A 37 61.35 15.27 -60.90
N HIS A 38 60.21 14.69 -61.31
CA HIS A 38 59.68 14.46 -62.69
C HIS A 38 60.04 13.27 -63.61
N HIS A 39 58.94 12.70 -64.17
CA HIS A 39 58.67 12.10 -65.51
C HIS A 39 59.13 10.69 -65.97
N GLU A 40 58.11 9.97 -66.49
CA GLU A 40 58.04 9.03 -67.66
C GLU A 40 58.59 7.58 -67.67
N LEU A 41 57.68 6.66 -68.06
CA LEU A 41 57.68 5.64 -69.16
C LEU A 41 59.03 5.06 -69.68
N ASP A 42 59.13 3.83 -70.23
CA ASP A 42 58.10 3.02 -70.92
C ASP A 42 58.38 1.47 -71.02
N GLU A 43 57.56 0.77 -71.81
CA GLU A 43 57.55 -0.64 -72.26
C GLU A 43 58.89 -1.41 -72.49
N THR A 44 58.87 -2.77 -72.36
CA THR A 44 58.86 -3.74 -73.52
C THR A 44 59.13 -5.23 -73.15
N GLN A 45 58.49 -6.16 -73.91
CA GLN A 45 58.98 -7.49 -74.40
C GLN A 45 59.49 -8.61 -73.42
N GLN A 46 59.47 -9.92 -73.74
CA GLN A 46 58.61 -10.76 -74.61
C GLN A 46 58.68 -12.26 -74.16
N SER A 47 58.21 -13.22 -74.98
CA SER A 47 57.90 -14.63 -74.63
C SER A 47 59.00 -15.68 -74.96
N TRP A 48 58.62 -16.96 -75.15
CA TRP A 48 59.32 -18.18 -75.68
C TRP A 48 59.70 -19.29 -74.65
N LEU A 49 59.62 -20.62 -74.93
CA LEU A 49 58.68 -21.47 -75.73
C LEU A 49 58.93 -22.99 -75.41
N LEU A 50 57.90 -23.86 -75.36
CA LEU A 50 57.95 -25.36 -75.16
C LEU A 50 58.44 -25.87 -73.76
N GLY A 51 58.38 -27.15 -73.33
CA GLY A 51 57.76 -28.43 -73.79
C GLY A 51 58.69 -29.68 -73.56
N PRO A 52 58.24 -30.97 -73.56
CA PRO A 52 56.87 -31.54 -73.55
C PRO A 52 56.49 -32.53 -72.36
N PRO A 53 56.59 -33.91 -72.35
CA PRO A 53 55.60 -34.75 -71.61
C PRO A 53 56.07 -36.03 -70.79
N GLU A 54 55.08 -36.79 -70.26
CA GLU A 54 55.07 -38.21 -69.76
C GLU A 54 55.80 -38.62 -68.44
N ALA A 55 55.34 -39.55 -67.57
CA ALA A 55 54.12 -40.40 -67.51
C ALA A 55 53.61 -40.67 -66.05
N LYS A 56 52.40 -41.23 -65.89
CA LYS A 56 51.61 -41.34 -64.63
C LYS A 56 52.05 -42.45 -63.64
N LYS A 57 51.88 -42.21 -62.33
CA LYS A 57 51.66 -43.24 -61.27
C LYS A 57 50.61 -42.78 -60.24
N LYS A 58 49.80 -43.71 -59.74
CA LYS A 58 48.51 -43.47 -59.04
C LYS A 58 48.62 -42.77 -57.67
N ASP A 59 47.66 -41.89 -57.40
CA ASP A 59 47.64 -40.97 -56.26
C ASP A 59 47.38 -41.62 -54.90
N LYS A 60 48.16 -41.20 -53.89
CA LYS A 60 47.91 -41.42 -52.45
C LYS A 60 47.45 -40.16 -51.71
N TYR A 61 47.07 -39.15 -52.48
CA TYR A 61 46.79 -37.79 -52.02
C TYR A 61 45.36 -37.38 -52.42
N VAL A 62 44.83 -36.39 -51.73
CA VAL A 62 43.60 -35.68 -52.06
C VAL A 62 44.01 -34.24 -52.30
N ASP A 63 43.72 -33.73 -53.49
CA ASP A 63 43.86 -32.32 -53.81
C ASP A 63 42.59 -31.58 -53.35
N LEU A 64 42.78 -30.44 -52.69
CA LEU A 64 41.72 -29.54 -52.24
C LEU A 64 41.80 -28.18 -52.96
N GLY A 65 42.36 -28.15 -54.16
CA GLY A 65 42.45 -26.98 -55.06
C GLY A 65 43.62 -26.05 -54.75
N CYS A 66 43.99 -25.91 -53.48
CA CYS A 66 45.13 -25.10 -53.04
C CYS A 66 46.22 -25.91 -52.31
N ILE A 67 45.94 -27.13 -51.83
CA ILE A 67 46.87 -27.96 -51.06
C ILE A 67 46.63 -29.46 -51.36
N VAL A 68 47.71 -30.18 -51.67
CA VAL A 68 47.70 -31.63 -51.95
C VAL A 68 48.08 -32.43 -50.70
N VAL A 69 47.10 -33.06 -50.03
CA VAL A 69 47.27 -33.69 -48.71
C VAL A 69 47.23 -35.22 -48.81
N LYS A 70 48.14 -35.95 -48.13
CA LYS A 70 48.07 -37.42 -48.05
C LYS A 70 46.71 -37.85 -47.45
N ARG A 71 46.00 -38.77 -48.10
CA ARG A 71 44.64 -39.20 -47.69
C ARG A 71 44.55 -39.67 -46.23
N LYS A 72 45.61 -40.28 -45.69
CA LYS A 72 45.71 -40.65 -44.25
C LYS A 72 45.76 -39.43 -43.31
N VAL A 73 46.47 -38.36 -43.68
CA VAL A 73 46.60 -37.14 -42.86
C VAL A 73 45.27 -36.39 -42.84
N LEU A 74 44.60 -36.29 -43.99
CA LEU A 74 43.24 -35.74 -44.07
C LEU A 74 42.26 -36.50 -43.16
N TRP A 75 42.33 -37.84 -43.15
CA TRP A 75 41.51 -38.66 -42.25
C TRP A 75 41.79 -38.40 -40.77
N TRP A 76 43.07 -38.36 -40.36
CA TRP A 76 43.41 -38.04 -38.97
C TRP A 76 42.97 -36.64 -38.55
N ALA A 77 43.14 -35.63 -39.41
CA ALA A 77 42.65 -34.28 -39.14
C ALA A 77 41.12 -34.23 -38.95
N LEU A 78 40.37 -34.96 -39.78
CA LEU A 78 38.91 -35.07 -39.67
C LEU A 78 38.50 -35.76 -38.36
N TRP A 79 39.19 -36.83 -37.95
CA TRP A 79 38.98 -37.46 -36.63
C TRP A 79 39.36 -36.56 -35.46
N CYS A 80 40.41 -35.75 -35.56
CA CYS A 80 40.75 -34.74 -34.53
C CYS A 80 39.67 -33.66 -34.41
N VAL A 81 39.10 -33.19 -35.51
CA VAL A 81 37.98 -32.22 -35.51
C VAL A 81 36.72 -32.85 -34.89
N VAL A 82 36.38 -34.10 -35.25
CA VAL A 82 35.26 -34.83 -34.66
C VAL A 82 35.48 -35.06 -33.15
N ALA A 83 36.69 -35.45 -32.73
CA ALA A 83 37.02 -35.64 -31.32
C ALA A 83 36.93 -34.31 -30.54
N ALA A 84 37.45 -33.20 -31.08
CA ALA A 84 37.30 -31.88 -30.48
C ALA A 84 35.84 -31.43 -30.40
N PHE A 85 35.02 -31.71 -31.42
CA PHE A 85 33.59 -31.44 -31.37
C PHE A 85 32.87 -32.28 -30.31
N VAL A 86 33.21 -33.56 -30.15
CA VAL A 86 32.62 -34.44 -29.13
C VAL A 86 33.07 -34.07 -27.71
N LEU A 87 34.33 -33.69 -27.51
CA LEU A 87 34.91 -33.39 -26.20
C LEU A 87 34.68 -31.95 -25.72
N ILE A 88 34.48 -30.99 -26.62
CA ILE A 88 34.37 -29.56 -26.30
C ILE A 88 33.06 -28.97 -26.84
N GLY A 89 32.73 -29.24 -28.10
CA GLY A 89 31.49 -28.75 -28.74
C GLY A 89 30.22 -29.30 -28.07
N LEU A 90 30.13 -30.62 -27.93
CA LEU A 90 28.96 -31.30 -27.37
C LEU A 90 28.67 -30.85 -25.92
N PRO A 91 29.64 -30.79 -24.98
CA PRO A 91 29.39 -30.31 -23.63
C PRO A 91 28.96 -28.84 -23.58
N ILE A 92 29.52 -27.96 -24.42
CA ILE A 92 29.11 -26.54 -24.49
C ILE A 92 27.69 -26.40 -25.06
N ILE A 93 27.34 -27.19 -26.08
CA ILE A 93 25.98 -27.22 -26.63
C ILE A 93 25.02 -27.73 -25.56
N ILE A 94 25.30 -28.87 -24.91
CA ILE A 94 24.46 -29.41 -23.83
C ILE A 94 24.31 -28.40 -22.69
N ALA A 95 25.39 -27.76 -22.23
CA ALA A 95 25.32 -26.75 -21.16
C ALA A 95 24.50 -25.50 -21.53
N LYS A 96 24.47 -25.09 -22.81
CA LYS A 96 23.65 -23.97 -23.30
C LYS A 96 22.23 -24.38 -23.71
N SER A 97 21.99 -25.65 -24.04
CA SER A 97 20.69 -26.19 -24.45
C SER A 97 19.88 -26.78 -23.29
N ILE A 98 20.51 -27.13 -22.17
CA ILE A 98 19.79 -27.34 -20.90
C ILE A 98 19.12 -26.02 -20.52
N PRO A 99 17.78 -25.95 -20.43
CA PRO A 99 17.14 -24.75 -19.92
C PRO A 99 17.51 -24.62 -18.45
N HIS A 100 18.35 -23.65 -18.12
CA HIS A 100 18.49 -23.18 -16.74
C HIS A 100 17.08 -22.82 -16.26
N LYS A 101 16.51 -23.66 -15.39
CA LYS A 101 15.32 -23.29 -14.62
C LYS A 101 15.70 -21.99 -13.92
N LYS A 102 15.05 -20.88 -14.32
CA LYS A 102 15.15 -19.61 -13.60
C LYS A 102 14.96 -19.95 -12.12
N PRO A 103 15.84 -19.47 -11.20
CA PRO A 103 15.61 -19.66 -9.78
C PRO A 103 14.16 -19.29 -9.47
N GLY A 104 13.45 -20.18 -8.78
CA GLY A 104 12.10 -19.87 -8.35
C GLY A 104 12.13 -18.55 -7.58
N PRO A 105 11.07 -17.72 -7.64
CA PRO A 105 11.01 -16.54 -6.79
C PRO A 105 11.28 -16.98 -5.33
N PRO A 106 12.06 -16.21 -4.56
CA PRO A 106 12.34 -16.57 -3.18
C PRO A 106 11.02 -16.77 -2.43
N PRO A 107 10.99 -17.65 -1.41
CA PRO A 107 9.77 -17.88 -0.64
C PRO A 107 9.24 -16.54 -0.11
N PRO A 108 7.91 -16.32 -0.15
CA PRO A 108 7.30 -15.05 0.26
C PRO A 108 7.72 -14.69 1.69
N ASP A 109 7.92 -13.40 1.96
CA ASP A 109 8.26 -12.97 3.31
C ASP A 109 7.07 -13.13 4.27
N GLN A 110 7.34 -13.12 5.57
CA GLN A 110 6.29 -13.34 6.58
C GLN A 110 5.15 -12.31 6.49
N TYR A 111 5.42 -11.10 5.99
CA TYR A 111 4.41 -10.08 5.82
C TYR A 111 3.55 -10.35 4.58
N THR A 112 4.15 -10.84 3.49
CA THR A 112 3.44 -11.38 2.32
C THR A 112 2.49 -12.52 2.70
N GLU A 113 2.98 -13.54 3.43
CA GLU A 113 2.14 -14.68 3.83
C GLU A 113 1.01 -14.27 4.78
N ALA A 114 1.26 -13.32 5.68
CA ALA A 114 0.24 -12.72 6.54
C ALA A 114 -0.79 -11.90 5.74
N LEU A 115 -0.36 -11.16 4.71
CA LEU A 115 -1.23 -10.29 3.90
C LEU A 115 -2.19 -11.09 3.02
N HIS A 116 -1.69 -12.14 2.36
CA HIS A 116 -2.53 -13.11 1.63
C HIS A 116 -3.69 -13.62 2.50
N LYS A 117 -3.40 -13.95 3.77
CA LYS A 117 -4.44 -14.36 4.73
C LYS A 117 -5.32 -13.18 5.13
N ALA A 118 -4.77 -12.03 5.49
CA ALA A 118 -5.51 -10.88 5.99
C ALA A 118 -6.56 -10.33 5.00
N LEU A 119 -6.35 -10.51 3.69
CA LEU A 119 -7.36 -10.22 2.65
C LEU A 119 -8.52 -11.24 2.63
N LEU A 120 -8.28 -12.51 2.97
CA LEU A 120 -9.34 -13.53 3.08
C LEU A 120 -10.37 -13.22 4.18
N PHE A 121 -9.99 -12.48 5.23
CA PHE A 121 -10.94 -12.02 6.25
C PHE A 121 -12.07 -11.17 5.65
N PHE A 122 -11.77 -10.24 4.74
CA PHE A 122 -12.81 -9.41 4.13
C PHE A 122 -13.82 -10.26 3.34
N ASN A 123 -13.36 -11.29 2.62
CA ASN A 123 -14.27 -12.26 1.97
C ASN A 123 -15.17 -13.00 2.97
N ALA A 124 -14.69 -13.23 4.20
CA ALA A 124 -15.47 -13.82 5.28
C ALA A 124 -16.48 -12.82 5.89
N GLN A 125 -16.23 -11.51 5.79
CA GLN A 125 -17.14 -10.42 6.22
C GLN A 125 -18.18 -10.00 5.18
N LYS A 126 -18.04 -10.34 3.89
CA LYS A 126 -18.98 -9.89 2.83
C LYS A 126 -20.45 -10.23 3.15
N SER A 127 -21.34 -9.27 3.00
CA SER A 127 -22.81 -9.43 3.10
C SER A 127 -23.45 -9.31 1.71
N GLY A 128 -24.62 -9.91 1.51
CA GLY A 128 -25.39 -9.84 0.26
C GLY A 128 -25.28 -11.11 -0.57
N HIS A 129 -25.35 -10.96 -1.91
CA HIS A 129 -25.21 -12.06 -2.87
C HIS A 129 -23.73 -12.32 -3.19
N LEU A 130 -23.11 -13.28 -2.50
CA LEU A 130 -21.68 -13.56 -2.63
C LEU A 130 -21.30 -14.04 -4.04
N PRO A 131 -20.08 -13.69 -4.53
CA PRO A 131 -19.58 -14.23 -5.79
C PRO A 131 -19.33 -15.74 -5.67
N LYS A 132 -19.52 -16.49 -6.76
CA LYS A 132 -19.32 -17.95 -6.80
C LYS A 132 -17.93 -18.38 -6.29
N ASN A 133 -16.92 -17.53 -6.49
CA ASN A 133 -15.52 -17.78 -6.13
C ASN A 133 -15.08 -16.99 -4.89
N ASN A 134 -15.94 -16.82 -3.88
CA ASN A 134 -15.64 -16.03 -2.67
C ASN A 134 -14.45 -16.53 -1.80
N GLY A 135 -13.79 -17.65 -2.16
CA GLY A 135 -12.70 -18.28 -1.39
C GLY A 135 -13.13 -18.96 -0.08
N ILE A 136 -14.09 -18.37 0.64
CA ILE A 136 -14.57 -18.80 1.96
C ILE A 136 -15.74 -19.76 1.82
N LYS A 137 -15.44 -21.07 1.72
CA LYS A 137 -16.42 -22.14 1.44
C LYS A 137 -17.58 -22.28 2.45
N TRP A 138 -17.44 -21.74 3.66
CA TRP A 138 -18.43 -21.83 4.74
C TRP A 138 -19.36 -20.61 4.84
N ARG A 139 -19.13 -19.57 4.03
CA ARG A 139 -20.02 -18.40 3.89
C ARG A 139 -21.02 -18.61 2.75
N GLY A 140 -22.20 -18.02 2.89
CA GLY A 140 -23.26 -18.00 1.87
C GLY A 140 -23.96 -16.64 1.79
N ASN A 141 -25.00 -16.57 0.96
CA ASN A 141 -25.78 -15.36 0.75
C ASN A 141 -26.53 -14.95 2.02
N SER A 142 -26.42 -13.68 2.41
CA SER A 142 -26.90 -13.18 3.71
C SER A 142 -27.36 -11.72 3.65
N GLY A 143 -28.25 -11.30 4.55
CA GLY A 143 -28.74 -9.91 4.57
C GLY A 143 -29.43 -9.47 3.26
N LEU A 144 -30.22 -10.38 2.67
CA LEU A 144 -30.85 -10.17 1.35
C LEU A 144 -32.11 -9.28 1.40
N SER A 145 -32.63 -8.99 2.59
CA SER A 145 -33.73 -8.05 2.84
C SER A 145 -33.23 -6.72 3.44
N ASP A 146 -31.92 -6.54 3.58
CA ASP A 146 -31.34 -5.31 4.13
C ASP A 146 -31.78 -4.11 3.26
N GLY A 147 -32.35 -3.08 3.87
CA GLY A 147 -32.94 -1.94 3.16
C GLY A 147 -34.36 -2.13 2.61
N SER A 148 -35.03 -3.28 2.81
CA SER A 148 -36.42 -3.48 2.34
C SER A 148 -37.46 -2.66 3.13
N ASP A 149 -37.06 -2.08 4.26
CA ASP A 149 -37.82 -1.11 5.05
C ASP A 149 -37.73 0.33 4.49
N THR A 150 -36.86 0.56 3.50
CA THR A 150 -36.67 1.87 2.86
C THR A 150 -37.56 2.03 1.63
N LYS A 151 -37.96 3.28 1.32
CA LYS A 151 -38.80 3.61 0.15
C LYS A 151 -38.01 4.28 -0.98
N ASP A 152 -36.84 4.80 -0.68
CA ASP A 152 -36.01 5.63 -1.56
C ASP A 152 -34.76 4.92 -2.10
N VAL A 153 -34.34 3.77 -1.54
CA VAL A 153 -33.23 2.97 -2.06
C VAL A 153 -33.76 1.86 -2.97
N LYS A 154 -33.81 2.12 -4.28
CA LYS A 154 -34.27 1.14 -5.28
C LYS A 154 -33.31 -0.07 -5.36
N GLY A 155 -33.71 -1.18 -4.73
CA GLY A 155 -32.91 -2.40 -4.60
C GLY A 155 -32.40 -2.68 -3.18
N GLY A 156 -32.68 -1.78 -2.23
CA GLY A 156 -32.27 -1.93 -0.83
C GLY A 156 -30.78 -1.72 -0.57
N LEU A 157 -30.35 -2.14 0.61
CA LEU A 157 -28.99 -2.04 1.15
C LEU A 157 -28.37 -3.44 1.25
N VAL A 158 -28.53 -4.23 0.19
CA VAL A 158 -27.91 -5.55 0.03
C VAL A 158 -26.48 -5.37 -0.50
N GLY A 159 -25.52 -6.12 0.03
CA GLY A 159 -24.09 -5.91 -0.23
C GLY A 159 -23.31 -5.46 1.01
N GLY A 160 -22.07 -5.00 0.82
CA GLY A 160 -21.23 -4.43 1.87
C GLY A 160 -20.59 -5.48 2.78
N TYR A 161 -20.16 -5.06 3.97
CA TYR A 161 -19.47 -5.90 4.94
C TYR A 161 -20.17 -5.91 6.30
N TYR A 162 -20.06 -7.02 7.02
CA TYR A 162 -20.29 -7.05 8.47
C TYR A 162 -19.05 -6.55 9.20
N ASP A 163 -19.25 -5.79 10.27
CA ASP A 163 -18.16 -5.05 10.89
C ASP A 163 -17.17 -5.93 11.67
N ALA A 164 -17.68 -6.84 12.49
CA ALA A 164 -16.89 -7.55 13.47
C ALA A 164 -17.31 -9.02 13.63
N GLY A 165 -17.50 -9.50 14.87
CA GLY A 165 -18.05 -10.82 15.15
C GLY A 165 -19.57 -10.93 14.95
N ASP A 166 -20.22 -9.81 14.67
CA ASP A 166 -21.66 -9.63 14.50
C ASP A 166 -22.10 -9.63 13.02
N ASN A 167 -23.39 -9.36 12.78
CA ASN A 167 -23.92 -9.19 11.44
C ASN A 167 -24.41 -7.73 11.21
N ILE A 168 -23.92 -6.74 11.96
CA ILE A 168 -24.28 -5.32 11.77
C ILE A 168 -23.39 -4.71 10.68
N LYS A 169 -23.99 -3.82 9.87
CA LYS A 169 -23.26 -2.98 8.91
C LYS A 169 -23.08 -1.59 9.51
N PHE A 170 -22.03 -1.36 10.29
CA PHE A 170 -21.67 -0.01 10.76
C PHE A 170 -20.95 0.75 9.62
N HIS A 171 -21.54 1.84 9.10
CA HIS A 171 -21.00 2.45 7.87
C HIS A 171 -19.74 3.30 8.07
N PHE A 172 -19.54 3.87 9.28
CA PHE A 172 -18.35 4.68 9.59
C PHE A 172 -17.04 3.86 9.62
N PRO A 173 -16.93 2.76 10.42
CA PRO A 173 -15.75 1.89 10.36
C PRO A 173 -15.59 1.19 9.01
N MET A 174 -16.69 0.85 8.32
CA MET A 174 -16.63 0.28 6.97
C MET A 174 -16.04 1.27 5.95
N ALA A 175 -16.47 2.54 5.98
CA ALA A 175 -15.92 3.59 5.12
C ALA A 175 -14.43 3.80 5.43
N PHE A 176 -14.06 3.99 6.69
CA PHE A 176 -12.65 4.10 7.12
C PHE A 176 -11.79 2.93 6.63
N SER A 177 -12.31 1.70 6.72
CA SER A 177 -11.63 0.50 6.24
C SER A 177 -11.42 0.51 4.72
N MET A 178 -12.40 1.01 3.95
CA MET A 178 -12.25 1.17 2.50
C MET A 178 -11.28 2.32 2.14
N THR A 179 -11.25 3.41 2.92
CA THR A 179 -10.26 4.48 2.77
C THR A 179 -8.84 3.95 3.03
N LEU A 180 -8.63 3.17 4.10
CA LEU A 180 -7.34 2.54 4.43
C LEU A 180 -6.86 1.56 3.36
N LEU A 181 -7.71 0.63 2.92
CA LEU A 181 -7.36 -0.31 1.85
C LEU A 181 -7.00 0.47 0.58
N SER A 182 -7.82 1.47 0.21
CA SER A 182 -7.55 2.31 -0.97
C SER A 182 -6.24 3.06 -0.86
N TRP A 183 -5.95 3.69 0.29
CA TRP A 183 -4.69 4.39 0.52
C TRP A 183 -3.50 3.45 0.38
N SER A 184 -3.55 2.26 0.99
CA SER A 184 -2.47 1.26 0.86
C SER A 184 -2.23 0.84 -0.60
N VAL A 185 -3.28 0.76 -1.43
CA VAL A 185 -3.18 0.41 -2.85
C VAL A 185 -2.64 1.57 -3.69
N ILE A 186 -2.95 2.82 -3.34
CA ILE A 186 -2.38 4.02 -3.99
C ILE A 186 -0.87 4.10 -3.72
N GLU A 187 -0.45 3.90 -2.47
CA GLU A 187 0.96 3.99 -2.07
C GLU A 187 1.81 2.81 -2.57
N TYR A 188 1.26 1.60 -2.51
CA TYR A 188 2.02 0.35 -2.67
C TYR A 188 1.50 -0.54 -3.81
N SER A 189 0.92 0.05 -4.85
CA SER A 189 0.35 -0.68 -6.01
C SER A 189 1.31 -1.71 -6.62
N ALA A 190 2.60 -1.37 -6.70
CA ALA A 190 3.66 -2.24 -7.21
C ALA A 190 3.91 -3.47 -6.32
N LYS A 191 3.83 -3.33 -4.98
CA LYS A 191 3.99 -4.45 -4.04
C LYS A 191 2.82 -5.41 -4.14
N TYR A 192 1.58 -4.91 -4.17
CA TYR A 192 0.39 -5.74 -4.39
C TYR A 192 0.44 -6.51 -5.72
N LYS A 193 0.97 -5.90 -6.79
CA LYS A 193 1.20 -6.56 -8.09
C LYS A 193 2.28 -7.64 -7.99
N ALA A 194 3.38 -7.38 -7.29
CA ALA A 194 4.46 -8.35 -7.07
C ALA A 194 4.00 -9.58 -6.23
N MET A 195 3.03 -9.40 -5.33
CA MET A 195 2.42 -10.49 -4.56
C MET A 195 1.26 -11.20 -5.31
N GLY A 196 0.79 -10.67 -6.45
CA GLY A 196 -0.40 -11.19 -7.16
C GLY A 196 -1.74 -10.86 -6.51
N GLU A 197 -1.77 -9.99 -5.49
CA GLU A 197 -2.95 -9.64 -4.70
C GLU A 197 -3.68 -8.37 -5.20
N TYR A 198 -3.13 -7.68 -6.20
CA TYR A 198 -3.64 -6.37 -6.68
C TYR A 198 -5.11 -6.40 -7.10
N ASP A 199 -5.54 -7.37 -7.89
CA ASP A 199 -6.94 -7.41 -8.35
C ASP A 199 -7.90 -7.92 -7.27
N HIS A 200 -7.41 -8.73 -6.33
CA HIS A 200 -8.19 -9.20 -5.18
C HIS A 200 -8.44 -8.07 -4.16
N VAL A 201 -7.41 -7.32 -3.75
CA VAL A 201 -7.61 -6.14 -2.87
C VAL A 201 -8.51 -5.08 -3.54
N ARG A 202 -8.44 -4.96 -4.87
CA ARG A 202 -9.37 -4.12 -5.64
C ARG A 202 -10.80 -4.66 -5.63
N GLU A 203 -11.03 -5.96 -5.80
CA GLU A 203 -12.37 -6.54 -5.65
C GLU A 203 -12.95 -6.23 -4.26
N LEU A 204 -12.13 -6.32 -3.20
CA LEU A 204 -12.53 -6.03 -1.84
C LEU A 204 -12.88 -4.54 -1.62
N ILE A 205 -12.07 -3.61 -2.14
CA ILE A 205 -12.39 -2.17 -2.12
C ILE A 205 -13.70 -1.92 -2.89
N LYS A 206 -13.82 -2.48 -4.10
CA LYS A 206 -14.99 -2.33 -4.98
C LYS A 206 -16.28 -2.81 -4.31
N TRP A 207 -16.21 -3.93 -3.58
CA TRP A 207 -17.35 -4.50 -2.86
C TRP A 207 -17.88 -3.55 -1.78
N GLY A 208 -16.97 -2.89 -1.04
CA GLY A 208 -17.35 -1.89 -0.05
C GLY A 208 -17.85 -0.60 -0.68
N THR A 209 -17.19 -0.09 -1.72
CA THR A 209 -17.59 1.19 -2.33
C THR A 209 -18.82 1.11 -3.22
N ASP A 210 -19.09 -0.02 -3.88
CA ASP A 210 -20.39 -0.28 -4.50
C ASP A 210 -21.53 -0.21 -3.49
N TYR A 211 -21.33 -0.76 -2.28
CA TYR A 211 -22.30 -0.68 -1.19
C TYR A 211 -22.43 0.73 -0.61
N LEU A 212 -21.32 1.45 -0.39
CA LEU A 212 -21.38 2.84 0.07
C LEU A 212 -22.12 3.75 -0.93
N LEU A 213 -22.07 3.45 -2.24
CA LEU A 213 -22.88 4.15 -3.25
C LEU A 213 -24.39 3.84 -3.18
N LEU A 214 -24.84 2.90 -2.34
CA LEU A 214 -26.26 2.63 -2.05
C LEU A 214 -26.76 3.35 -0.79
N THR A 215 -25.86 3.79 0.11
CA THR A 215 -26.25 4.43 1.39
C THR A 215 -26.78 5.86 1.22
N PHE A 216 -26.82 6.37 0.00
CA PHE A 216 -27.39 7.65 -0.40
C PHE A 216 -27.78 7.62 -1.88
N ASN A 217 -28.50 8.63 -2.36
CA ASN A 217 -28.75 8.78 -3.80
C ASN A 217 -27.48 9.25 -4.53
N SER A 218 -26.63 8.29 -4.91
CA SER A 218 -25.35 8.53 -5.59
C SER A 218 -25.45 9.02 -7.04
N SER A 219 -26.66 9.18 -7.56
CA SER A 219 -26.94 9.82 -8.86
C SER A 219 -27.37 11.30 -8.73
N ALA A 220 -27.65 11.79 -7.51
CA ALA A 220 -27.98 13.18 -7.26
C ALA A 220 -26.72 14.04 -7.04
N SER A 221 -26.85 15.37 -7.20
CA SER A 221 -25.78 16.35 -6.89
C SER A 221 -25.87 16.97 -5.49
N THR A 222 -26.90 16.56 -4.75
CA THR A 222 -27.19 16.89 -3.34
C THR A 222 -28.04 15.78 -2.73
N ILE A 223 -27.80 15.49 -1.46
CA ILE A 223 -28.63 14.63 -0.63
C ILE A 223 -28.96 15.36 0.67
N ASP A 224 -30.08 15.03 1.28
CA ASP A 224 -30.54 15.53 2.58
C ASP A 224 -30.48 14.45 3.69
N LYS A 225 -30.12 13.22 3.32
CA LYS A 225 -30.12 12.02 4.15
C LYS A 225 -28.99 11.08 3.73
N LEU A 226 -28.37 10.41 4.71
CA LEU A 226 -27.37 9.36 4.54
C LEU A 226 -27.75 8.17 5.43
N TYR A 227 -27.64 6.93 4.93
CA TYR A 227 -27.79 5.73 5.77
C TYR A 227 -26.52 5.51 6.58
N ALA A 228 -26.67 5.33 7.89
CA ALA A 228 -25.57 5.17 8.84
C ALA A 228 -25.31 3.71 9.25
N GLN A 229 -26.37 2.88 9.22
CA GLN A 229 -26.28 1.52 9.72
C GLN A 229 -27.38 0.64 9.11
N VAL A 230 -27.11 -0.66 8.97
CA VAL A 230 -28.14 -1.68 8.78
C VAL A 230 -27.98 -2.80 9.80
N GLY A 231 -29.07 -3.13 10.50
CA GLY A 231 -29.05 -3.93 11.71
C GLY A 231 -28.93 -3.07 12.96
N SER A 232 -29.33 -3.63 14.09
CA SER A 232 -29.34 -2.95 15.39
C SER A 232 -29.04 -3.93 16.51
N ALA A 233 -28.47 -3.41 17.60
CA ALA A 233 -28.32 -4.11 18.85
C ALA A 233 -28.64 -3.15 20.00
N LYS A 234 -29.48 -3.59 20.94
CA LYS A 234 -29.86 -2.80 22.12
C LYS A 234 -29.13 -3.30 23.35
N ILE A 235 -28.42 -2.40 24.04
CA ILE A 235 -27.88 -2.68 25.37
C ILE A 235 -29.04 -3.17 26.27
N ASN A 236 -28.88 -4.33 26.89
CA ASN A 236 -29.89 -4.97 27.74
C ASN A 236 -31.26 -5.19 27.05
N GLY A 237 -31.28 -5.32 25.73
CA GLY A 237 -32.48 -5.63 24.96
C GLY A 237 -33.07 -6.99 25.30
N SER A 238 -34.39 -7.05 25.50
CA SER A 238 -35.15 -8.28 25.71
C SER A 238 -35.81 -8.84 24.44
N ARG A 239 -35.66 -8.13 23.31
CA ARG A 239 -36.20 -8.51 22.00
C ARG A 239 -35.07 -9.06 21.10
N PRO A 240 -35.35 -10.03 20.21
CA PRO A 240 -34.38 -10.51 19.23
C PRO A 240 -33.81 -9.40 18.34
N ASP A 241 -32.51 -9.20 18.42
CA ASP A 241 -31.69 -8.28 17.62
C ASP A 241 -30.31 -8.91 17.35
N ASP A 242 -29.36 -8.16 16.77
CA ASP A 242 -28.10 -8.74 16.31
C ASP A 242 -27.17 -9.23 17.44
N HIS A 243 -27.19 -8.58 18.61
CA HIS A 243 -26.34 -8.97 19.75
C HIS A 243 -27.07 -9.89 20.74
N TYR A 244 -28.40 -9.85 20.75
CA TYR A 244 -29.23 -10.87 21.39
C TYR A 244 -29.15 -12.23 20.65
N CYS A 245 -29.02 -12.25 19.32
CA CYS A 245 -28.99 -13.49 18.53
C CYS A 245 -27.56 -13.94 18.14
N TRP A 246 -27.23 -15.23 18.38
CA TRP A 246 -25.99 -15.82 17.91
C TRP A 246 -26.23 -16.68 16.65
N ASN A 247 -26.37 -16.03 15.49
CA ASN A 247 -26.71 -16.70 14.22
C ASN A 247 -25.66 -16.45 13.15
N ARG A 248 -25.40 -17.47 12.31
CA ARG A 248 -24.66 -17.29 11.05
C ARG A 248 -25.37 -16.19 10.22
N PRO A 249 -24.66 -15.39 9.42
CA PRO A 249 -25.28 -14.40 8.53
C PRO A 249 -26.43 -14.94 7.69
N GLU A 250 -26.32 -16.19 7.25
CA GLU A 250 -27.30 -16.89 6.38
C GLU A 250 -28.55 -17.35 7.15
N ASP A 251 -28.48 -17.45 8.48
CA ASP A 251 -29.57 -17.92 9.34
C ASP A 251 -30.44 -16.78 9.93
N MET A 252 -30.00 -15.53 9.85
CA MET A 252 -30.64 -14.39 10.53
C MET A 252 -32.17 -14.37 10.38
N ALA A 253 -32.87 -14.21 11.50
CA ALA A 253 -34.33 -14.25 11.58
C ALA A 253 -34.93 -13.12 12.45
N TYR A 254 -34.10 -12.18 12.88
CA TYR A 254 -34.47 -10.98 13.64
C TYR A 254 -34.58 -9.76 12.71
N PRO A 255 -35.31 -8.69 13.10
CA PRO A 255 -35.40 -7.47 12.31
C PRO A 255 -34.03 -6.81 12.09
N ARG A 256 -33.80 -6.29 10.89
CA ARG A 256 -32.55 -5.59 10.50
C ARG A 256 -32.88 -4.19 9.96
N PRO A 257 -33.18 -3.22 10.85
CA PRO A 257 -33.62 -1.89 10.44
C PRO A 257 -32.51 -1.11 9.76
N SER A 258 -32.88 -0.21 8.85
CA SER A 258 -31.98 0.66 8.10
C SER A 258 -31.99 2.08 8.69
N LEU A 259 -31.01 2.37 9.55
CA LEU A 259 -30.93 3.66 10.24
C LEU A 259 -30.35 4.74 9.32
N SER A 260 -31.02 5.90 9.28
CA SER A 260 -30.64 7.03 8.43
C SER A 260 -30.60 8.35 9.21
N VAL A 261 -29.63 9.19 8.85
CA VAL A 261 -29.30 10.45 9.51
C VAL A 261 -29.38 11.60 8.50
N SER A 262 -29.91 12.74 8.94
CA SER A 262 -30.02 13.97 8.14
C SER A 262 -28.87 14.95 8.37
N SER A 263 -28.02 14.70 9.36
CA SER A 263 -26.88 15.53 9.76
C SER A 263 -25.80 14.56 10.26
N ALA A 264 -24.66 14.51 9.57
CA ALA A 264 -23.57 13.55 9.79
C ALA A 264 -22.27 14.03 9.09
N PRO A 265 -21.60 15.06 9.61
CA PRO A 265 -20.40 15.66 9.01
C PRO A 265 -19.18 14.73 9.06
N ASP A 266 -19.15 13.86 10.07
CA ASP A 266 -18.19 12.80 10.34
C ASP A 266 -18.35 11.62 9.37
N LEU A 267 -19.44 10.85 9.49
CA LEU A 267 -19.73 9.72 8.62
C LEU A 267 -19.77 10.15 7.15
N GLY A 268 -20.37 11.31 6.84
CA GLY A 268 -20.39 11.84 5.48
C GLY A 268 -18.99 12.23 4.96
N GLY A 269 -18.12 12.73 5.83
CA GLY A 269 -16.72 13.00 5.51
C GLY A 269 -15.95 11.71 5.22
N GLU A 270 -16.07 10.67 6.04
CA GLU A 270 -15.39 9.39 5.82
C GLU A 270 -15.93 8.65 4.58
N VAL A 271 -17.25 8.66 4.33
CA VAL A 271 -17.81 8.09 3.10
C VAL A 271 -17.31 8.84 1.87
N ALA A 272 -17.18 10.18 1.93
CA ALA A 272 -16.54 10.94 0.86
C ALA A 272 -15.06 10.59 0.69
N ALA A 273 -14.30 10.44 1.77
CA ALA A 273 -12.90 10.03 1.75
C ALA A 273 -12.72 8.64 1.11
N ALA A 274 -13.53 7.66 1.51
CA ALA A 274 -13.50 6.29 0.98
C ALA A 274 -13.77 6.25 -0.53
N LEU A 275 -14.81 6.95 -0.98
CA LEU A 275 -15.16 7.03 -2.40
C LEU A 275 -14.12 7.84 -3.21
N ALA A 276 -13.56 8.90 -2.64
CA ALA A 276 -12.49 9.69 -3.27
C ALA A 276 -11.20 8.86 -3.43
N ALA A 277 -10.72 8.23 -2.36
CA ALA A 277 -9.53 7.37 -2.39
C ALA A 277 -9.72 6.20 -3.37
N ALA A 278 -10.87 5.52 -3.33
CA ALA A 278 -11.17 4.45 -4.28
C ALA A 278 -11.22 4.96 -5.73
N SER A 279 -11.68 6.20 -5.99
CA SER A 279 -11.67 6.73 -7.36
C SER A 279 -10.25 6.83 -7.93
N ILE A 280 -9.24 7.09 -7.09
CA ILE A 280 -7.81 7.06 -7.47
C ILE A 280 -7.34 5.61 -7.77
N VAL A 281 -7.82 4.61 -7.03
CA VAL A 281 -7.50 3.17 -7.25
C VAL A 281 -8.10 2.62 -8.56
N PHE A 282 -9.18 3.20 -9.06
CA PHE A 282 -9.91 2.74 -10.24
C PHE A 282 -9.80 3.66 -11.47
N ARG A 283 -8.76 4.51 -11.55
CA ARG A 283 -8.58 5.46 -12.67
C ARG A 283 -8.42 4.80 -14.04
N ASP A 284 -7.97 3.55 -14.08
CA ASP A 284 -7.96 2.68 -15.26
C ASP A 284 -9.38 2.34 -15.76
N ASN A 285 -10.36 2.29 -14.86
CA ASN A 285 -11.78 2.22 -15.18
C ASN A 285 -12.42 3.60 -15.05
N ALA A 286 -12.22 4.45 -16.05
CA ALA A 286 -12.68 5.85 -16.06
C ALA A 286 -14.18 6.02 -15.73
N ALA A 287 -15.04 5.09 -16.16
CA ALA A 287 -16.48 5.13 -15.84
C ALA A 287 -16.75 4.89 -14.35
N TYR A 288 -16.07 3.91 -13.74
CA TYR A 288 -16.23 3.60 -12.33
C TYR A 288 -15.56 4.64 -11.43
N SER A 289 -14.34 5.08 -11.76
CA SER A 289 -13.65 6.21 -11.12
C SER A 289 -14.54 7.46 -11.11
N LYS A 290 -15.19 7.80 -12.24
CA LYS A 290 -16.11 8.94 -12.30
C LYS A 290 -17.35 8.76 -11.43
N LYS A 291 -17.96 7.56 -11.39
CA LYS A 291 -19.09 7.26 -10.47
C LYS A 291 -18.69 7.46 -9.01
N LEU A 292 -17.50 6.97 -8.63
CA LEU A 292 -16.95 7.10 -7.29
C LEU A 292 -16.70 8.57 -6.91
N SER A 293 -16.04 9.36 -7.76
CA SER A 293 -15.74 10.78 -7.45
C SER A 293 -16.99 11.67 -7.47
N GLN A 294 -17.99 11.38 -8.31
CA GLN A 294 -19.30 12.05 -8.27
C GLN A 294 -20.07 11.74 -6.97
N GLY A 295 -20.04 10.47 -6.53
CA GLY A 295 -20.59 10.07 -5.23
C GLY A 295 -19.88 10.78 -4.08
N ALA A 296 -18.55 10.78 -4.08
CA ALA A 296 -17.72 11.44 -3.08
C ALA A 296 -18.03 12.93 -2.94
N ALA A 297 -18.11 13.66 -4.06
CA ALA A 297 -18.45 15.08 -4.07
C ALA A 297 -19.86 15.36 -3.51
N THR A 298 -20.80 14.45 -3.75
CA THR A 298 -22.19 14.56 -3.27
C THR A 298 -22.29 14.37 -1.77
N VAL A 299 -21.64 13.35 -1.19
CA VAL A 299 -21.65 13.15 0.27
C VAL A 299 -20.79 14.20 0.97
N TYR A 300 -19.66 14.63 0.39
CA TYR A 300 -18.88 15.75 0.92
C TYR A 300 -19.71 17.03 1.03
N LYS A 301 -20.56 17.34 0.03
CA LYS A 301 -21.45 18.50 0.05
C LYS A 301 -22.52 18.41 1.15
N PHE A 302 -23.03 17.21 1.43
CA PHE A 302 -23.91 16.93 2.58
C PHE A 302 -23.18 17.09 3.92
N ALA A 303 -22.00 16.48 4.06
CA ALA A 303 -21.16 16.56 5.26
C ALA A 303 -20.74 18.00 5.60
N ARG A 304 -20.49 18.83 4.57
CA ARG A 304 -20.14 20.25 4.72
C ARG A 304 -21.35 21.20 4.74
N GLN A 305 -22.58 20.70 4.74
CA GLN A 305 -23.78 21.55 4.65
C GLN A 305 -23.89 22.50 5.87
N SER A 306 -24.05 23.79 5.60
CA SER A 306 -24.20 24.79 6.66
C SER A 306 -25.44 24.53 7.50
N GLY A 307 -25.34 24.70 8.82
CA GLY A 307 -26.38 24.35 9.79
C GLY A 307 -26.47 22.86 10.16
N ARG A 308 -25.88 21.93 9.39
CA ARG A 308 -25.93 20.47 9.65
C ARG A 308 -24.60 19.96 10.19
N ARG A 309 -24.36 20.16 11.49
CA ARG A 309 -23.09 19.82 12.18
C ARG A 309 -23.29 18.93 13.41
N THR A 310 -24.21 17.98 13.30
CA THR A 310 -24.52 17.01 14.35
C THR A 310 -23.74 15.72 14.08
N PRO A 311 -22.88 15.23 14.99
CA PRO A 311 -22.23 13.93 14.82
C PRO A 311 -23.24 12.81 14.58
N TYR A 312 -22.92 11.85 13.71
CA TYR A 312 -23.88 10.84 13.28
C TYR A 312 -24.36 9.91 14.41
N SER A 313 -23.56 9.74 15.46
CA SER A 313 -23.88 8.95 16.65
C SER A 313 -24.68 9.72 17.72
N LEU A 314 -24.71 11.05 17.68
CA LEU A 314 -25.20 11.86 18.80
C LEU A 314 -26.70 11.65 19.03
N ARG A 315 -27.07 11.12 20.20
CA ARG A 315 -28.45 10.72 20.55
C ARG A 315 -29.00 9.61 19.65
N GLN A 316 -28.13 8.72 19.17
CA GLN A 316 -28.50 7.52 18.40
C GLN A 316 -28.08 6.26 19.19
N PRO A 317 -28.91 5.73 20.10
CA PRO A 317 -28.51 4.63 20.98
C PRO A 317 -28.12 3.32 20.28
N ASP A 318 -28.50 3.14 19.01
CA ASP A 318 -28.07 2.01 18.16
C ASP A 318 -26.64 2.15 17.60
N ILE A 319 -26.03 3.32 17.78
CA ILE A 319 -24.69 3.70 17.29
C ILE A 319 -23.78 4.07 18.47
N GLU A 320 -24.26 4.93 19.37
CA GLU A 320 -23.51 5.63 20.44
C GLU A 320 -22.80 4.70 21.44
N TYR A 321 -23.21 3.43 21.54
CA TYR A 321 -22.54 2.43 22.38
C TYR A 321 -21.39 1.68 21.68
N TYR A 322 -21.40 1.66 20.34
CA TYR A 322 -20.51 0.81 19.53
C TYR A 322 -19.45 1.65 18.82
N TYR A 323 -19.91 2.62 18.02
CA TYR A 323 -19.09 3.49 17.21
C TYR A 323 -19.52 4.95 17.45
N ASN A 324 -19.24 5.45 18.65
CA ASN A 324 -19.49 6.86 18.95
C ASN A 324 -18.43 7.76 18.29
N SER A 325 -18.88 8.70 17.48
CA SER A 325 -18.07 9.81 16.98
C SER A 325 -17.72 10.79 18.10
N THR A 326 -16.45 11.12 18.26
CA THR A 326 -15.98 12.17 19.19
C THR A 326 -15.73 13.53 18.52
N SER A 327 -15.64 13.56 17.19
CA SER A 327 -15.28 14.75 16.40
C SER A 327 -15.89 14.69 14.98
N TYR A 328 -15.74 15.79 14.23
CA TYR A 328 -15.95 15.82 12.78
C TYR A 328 -14.98 16.78 12.07
N TRP A 329 -14.15 17.50 12.81
CA TRP A 329 -13.26 18.54 12.27
C TRP A 329 -12.05 17.94 11.55
N ASP A 330 -11.67 16.74 11.95
CA ASP A 330 -10.64 15.93 11.33
C ASP A 330 -11.17 15.11 10.15
N GLU A 331 -12.43 14.64 10.15
CA GLU A 331 -13.10 14.17 8.92
C GLU A 331 -13.19 15.26 7.86
N TYR A 332 -13.45 16.52 8.25
CA TYR A 332 -13.38 17.65 7.30
C TYR A 332 -11.98 17.82 6.70
N MET A 333 -10.91 17.64 7.48
CA MET A 333 -9.52 17.76 7.02
C MET A 333 -9.09 16.57 6.15
N TRP A 334 -9.44 15.36 6.59
CA TRP A 334 -9.25 14.07 5.92
C TRP A 334 -9.97 14.00 4.57
N SER A 335 -11.27 14.26 4.56
CA SER A 335 -12.09 14.22 3.35
C SER A 335 -11.71 15.33 2.37
N ALA A 336 -11.34 16.52 2.83
CA ALA A 336 -10.86 17.58 1.93
C ALA A 336 -9.52 17.22 1.28
N ALA A 337 -8.57 16.60 2.00
CA ALA A 337 -7.34 16.09 1.41
C ALA A 337 -7.61 15.01 0.34
N TRP A 338 -8.47 14.03 0.64
CA TRP A 338 -8.85 12.99 -0.31
C TRP A 338 -9.61 13.53 -1.53
N MET A 339 -10.57 14.43 -1.33
CA MET A 339 -11.31 15.09 -2.43
C MET A 339 -10.38 15.91 -3.32
N TYR A 340 -9.37 16.56 -2.77
CA TYR A 340 -8.34 17.26 -3.55
C TYR A 340 -7.53 16.28 -4.42
N TYR A 341 -7.00 15.19 -3.85
CA TYR A 341 -6.23 14.20 -4.62
C TYR A 341 -7.04 13.46 -5.68
N ALA A 342 -8.34 13.24 -5.43
CA ALA A 342 -9.24 12.60 -6.38
C ALA A 342 -9.64 13.51 -7.57
N THR A 343 -9.61 14.85 -7.41
CA THR A 343 -10.25 15.78 -8.36
C THR A 343 -9.37 16.91 -8.88
N GLY A 344 -8.27 17.23 -8.20
CA GLY A 344 -7.44 18.42 -8.47
C GLY A 344 -8.12 19.76 -8.18
N ASN A 345 -9.34 19.78 -7.64
CA ASN A 345 -10.09 21.02 -7.43
C ASN A 345 -9.55 21.78 -6.23
N ASN A 346 -8.94 22.94 -6.49
CA ASN A 346 -8.28 23.77 -5.48
C ASN A 346 -9.20 24.20 -4.31
N SER A 347 -10.53 24.23 -4.47
CA SER A 347 -11.44 24.55 -3.36
C SER A 347 -11.34 23.56 -2.18
N TYR A 348 -10.94 22.31 -2.44
CA TYR A 348 -10.74 21.31 -1.39
C TYR A 348 -9.44 21.56 -0.60
N ILE A 349 -8.30 21.80 -1.26
CA ILE A 349 -7.04 22.11 -0.55
C ILE A 349 -7.10 23.46 0.17
N THR A 350 -7.69 24.50 -0.45
CA THR A 350 -7.89 25.81 0.21
C THR A 350 -8.74 25.70 1.48
N PHE A 351 -9.68 24.75 1.56
CA PHE A 351 -10.39 24.47 2.80
C PHE A 351 -9.57 23.60 3.77
N ALA A 352 -8.84 22.59 3.28
CA ALA A 352 -7.95 21.76 4.09
C ALA A 352 -6.80 22.56 4.74
N THR A 353 -6.39 23.67 4.15
CA THR A 353 -5.35 24.58 4.67
C THR A 353 -5.89 25.88 5.26
N ASP A 354 -7.22 26.08 5.34
CA ASP A 354 -7.82 27.23 6.02
C ASP A 354 -7.37 27.23 7.49
N PRO A 355 -6.65 28.24 8.02
CA PRO A 355 -6.10 28.21 9.38
C PRO A 355 -7.14 28.03 10.50
N ARG A 356 -8.43 28.23 10.21
CA ARG A 356 -9.53 27.94 11.14
C ARG A 356 -9.81 26.45 11.30
N LEU A 357 -9.52 25.63 10.27
CA LEU A 357 -9.73 24.19 10.30
C LEU A 357 -8.81 23.46 11.30
N PRO A 358 -7.46 23.56 11.24
CA PRO A 358 -6.59 22.91 12.23
C PRO A 358 -6.78 23.49 13.63
N LYS A 359 -7.18 24.77 13.75
CA LYS A 359 -7.53 25.39 15.04
C LYS A 359 -8.78 24.75 15.66
N ASN A 360 -9.85 24.55 14.88
CA ASN A 360 -11.08 23.91 15.37
C ASN A 360 -10.89 22.41 15.63
N ALA A 361 -10.11 21.73 14.77
CA ALA A 361 -9.72 20.33 14.92
C ALA A 361 -8.67 20.12 16.02
N LYS A 362 -8.13 21.20 16.63
CA LYS A 362 -7.02 21.18 17.60
C LYS A 362 -5.78 20.42 17.10
N ALA A 363 -5.57 20.40 15.77
CA ALA A 363 -4.56 19.60 15.09
C ALA A 363 -3.12 19.90 15.52
N PHE A 364 -2.86 21.10 16.05
CA PHE A 364 -1.53 21.53 16.53
C PHE A 364 -1.45 21.63 18.06
N PHE A 365 -2.44 21.09 18.79
CA PHE A 365 -2.43 21.08 20.26
C PHE A 365 -1.77 19.77 20.75
N ASN A 366 -0.97 19.87 21.81
CA ASN A 366 -0.29 18.71 22.41
C ASN A 366 -1.28 17.86 23.26
N ILE A 367 -2.18 17.16 22.58
CA ILE A 367 -3.16 16.24 23.17
C ILE A 367 -2.79 14.83 22.72
N LEU A 368 -2.32 13.99 23.65
CA LEU A 368 -1.76 12.67 23.34
C LEU A 368 -2.70 11.79 22.50
N ASP A 369 -3.97 11.69 22.88
CA ASP A 369 -4.97 10.86 22.18
C ASP A 369 -5.19 11.30 20.72
N PHE A 370 -4.93 12.58 20.40
CA PHE A 370 -5.06 13.10 19.04
C PHE A 370 -3.89 12.69 18.13
N SER A 371 -2.77 12.20 18.69
CA SER A 371 -1.67 11.58 17.93
C SER A 371 -1.96 10.12 17.50
N VAL A 372 -3.07 9.53 17.97
CA VAL A 372 -3.47 8.14 17.70
C VAL A 372 -4.46 8.05 16.54
N PHE A 373 -4.01 7.57 15.39
CA PHE A 373 -4.86 7.36 14.22
C PHE A 373 -5.81 6.17 14.43
N SER A 374 -7.09 6.34 14.09
CA SER A 374 -8.15 5.34 14.25
C SER A 374 -9.36 5.63 13.37
N TRP A 375 -10.42 4.81 13.49
CA TRP A 375 -11.70 5.03 12.82
C TRP A 375 -12.46 6.27 13.33
N ASP A 376 -12.13 6.76 14.52
CA ASP A 376 -12.76 7.94 15.17
C ASP A 376 -11.89 9.20 15.09
N ASN A 377 -10.56 9.05 15.11
CA ASN A 377 -9.61 10.16 14.99
C ASN A 377 -8.77 10.04 13.71
N LYS A 378 -8.99 10.96 12.77
CA LYS A 378 -8.29 11.08 11.49
C LYS A 378 -7.11 12.05 11.52
N LEU A 379 -6.90 12.79 12.62
CA LEU A 379 -5.88 13.85 12.68
C LEU A 379 -4.51 13.41 12.17
N PRO A 380 -3.88 12.30 12.63
CA PRO A 380 -2.52 11.95 12.19
C PRO A 380 -2.49 11.49 10.73
N GLY A 381 -3.55 10.82 10.24
CA GLY A 381 -3.68 10.41 8.85
C GLY A 381 -3.83 11.61 7.91
N ALA A 382 -4.70 12.55 8.26
CA ALA A 382 -4.90 13.79 7.50
C ALA A 382 -3.66 14.71 7.54
N GLN A 383 -3.00 14.80 8.69
CA GLN A 383 -1.71 15.50 8.82
C GLN A 383 -0.63 14.86 7.94
N LEU A 384 -0.52 13.52 7.92
CA LEU A 384 0.45 12.82 7.07
C LEU A 384 0.13 12.98 5.58
N LEU A 385 -1.15 12.94 5.19
CA LEU A 385 -1.57 13.22 3.81
C LEU A 385 -1.21 14.65 3.37
N LEU A 386 -1.43 15.66 4.22
CA LEU A 386 -1.11 17.05 3.87
C LEU A 386 0.41 17.32 3.95
N SER A 387 1.12 16.63 4.85
CA SER A 387 2.58 16.58 4.88
C SER A 387 3.16 16.03 3.57
N ARG A 388 2.53 15.00 2.98
CA ARG A 388 2.89 14.48 1.66
C ARG A 388 2.82 15.58 0.58
N LEU A 389 1.76 16.40 0.57
CA LEU A 389 1.65 17.49 -0.41
C LEU A 389 2.84 18.44 -0.33
N ARG A 390 3.23 18.81 0.90
CA ARG A 390 4.38 19.66 1.17
C ARG A 390 5.69 19.01 0.74
N MET A 391 5.92 17.75 1.11
CA MET A 391 7.17 17.03 0.82
C MET A 391 7.39 16.75 -0.66
N PHE A 392 6.33 16.49 -1.43
CA PHE A 392 6.45 16.05 -2.83
C PHE A 392 6.11 17.13 -3.88
N LEU A 393 5.17 18.05 -3.62
CA LEU A 393 4.82 19.12 -4.55
C LEU A 393 5.21 20.53 -4.07
N ASN A 394 5.46 20.72 -2.77
CA ASN A 394 5.89 21.98 -2.14
C ASN A 394 5.20 23.25 -2.68
N PRO A 395 3.86 23.38 -2.57
CA PRO A 395 3.10 24.38 -3.30
C PRO A 395 3.23 25.84 -2.80
N GLY A 396 3.94 26.08 -1.69
CA GLY A 396 4.17 27.42 -1.17
C GLY A 396 2.90 28.16 -0.73
N TYR A 397 2.90 29.49 -0.85
CA TYR A 397 1.79 30.35 -0.49
C TYR A 397 0.58 30.17 -1.44
N PRO A 398 -0.68 30.14 -0.95
CA PRO A 398 -1.15 30.40 0.43
C PRO A 398 -1.19 29.16 1.35
N TYR A 399 -0.76 28.00 0.87
CA TYR A 399 -0.97 26.72 1.55
C TYR A 399 0.04 26.46 2.68
N GLU A 400 1.28 26.96 2.53
CA GLU A 400 2.43 26.58 3.35
C GLU A 400 2.27 26.80 4.86
N GLU A 401 1.54 27.83 5.32
CA GLU A 401 1.33 28.11 6.76
C GLU A 401 0.69 26.92 7.49
N SER A 402 -0.36 26.35 6.90
CA SER A 402 -1.00 25.15 7.46
C SER A 402 -0.21 23.88 7.15
N LEU A 403 0.42 23.79 5.97
CA LEU A 403 1.20 22.61 5.57
C LEU A 403 2.44 22.38 6.44
N ILE A 404 3.18 23.43 6.85
CA ILE A 404 4.30 23.29 7.78
C ILE A 404 3.81 22.90 9.18
N GLY A 405 2.64 23.40 9.61
CA GLY A 405 1.98 22.96 10.84
C GLY A 405 1.64 21.47 10.82
N TYR A 406 1.06 20.97 9.71
CA TYR A 406 0.76 19.55 9.54
C TYR A 406 2.03 18.67 9.56
N HIS A 407 3.11 19.12 8.91
CA HIS A 407 4.39 18.42 8.89
C HIS A 407 5.07 18.37 10.26
N ASN A 408 5.00 19.46 11.02
CA ASN A 408 5.52 19.52 12.39
C ASN A 408 4.69 18.62 13.33
N ALA A 409 3.37 18.63 13.22
CA ALA A 409 2.48 17.74 13.99
C ALA A 409 2.73 16.26 13.66
N THR A 410 2.85 15.89 12.37
CA THR A 410 3.25 14.54 11.97
C THR A 410 4.60 14.15 12.58
N SER A 411 5.61 15.00 12.48
CA SER A 411 6.94 14.74 13.05
C SER A 411 6.90 14.50 14.57
N LEU A 412 6.10 15.28 15.31
CA LEU A 412 5.92 15.13 16.75
C LEU A 412 5.15 13.85 17.12
N ASN A 413 4.09 13.50 16.40
CA ASN A 413 3.35 12.25 16.61
C ASN A 413 4.28 11.04 16.46
N MET A 414 5.12 11.03 15.41
CA MET A 414 6.09 9.95 15.20
C MET A 414 7.15 9.89 16.31
N CYS A 415 7.52 11.02 16.93
CA CYS A 415 8.36 11.00 18.13
C CYS A 415 7.66 10.34 19.32
N MET A 416 6.37 10.63 19.57
CA MET A 416 5.61 10.06 20.69
C MET A 416 5.55 8.53 20.68
N TYR A 417 5.69 7.91 19.50
CA TYR A 417 5.62 6.44 19.34
C TYR A 417 6.83 5.69 19.89
N PHE A 418 7.96 6.35 20.20
CA PHE A 418 9.14 5.65 20.74
C PHE A 418 9.16 5.61 22.27
N PRO A 419 9.38 4.42 22.90
CA PRO A 419 9.40 4.28 24.36
C PRO A 419 10.33 5.26 25.09
N ARG A 420 11.43 5.67 24.46
CA ARG A 420 12.43 6.59 25.04
C ARG A 420 11.90 8.00 25.36
N PHE A 421 10.75 8.39 24.81
CA PHE A 421 10.10 9.68 25.10
C PHE A 421 8.94 9.57 26.10
N GLY A 422 8.60 8.35 26.55
CA GLY A 422 7.61 8.12 27.62
C GLY A 422 6.18 8.56 27.32
N SER A 423 5.85 8.92 26.08
CA SER A 423 4.53 9.49 25.72
C SER A 423 3.42 8.44 25.75
N PHE A 424 3.69 7.23 25.24
CA PHE A 424 2.82 6.07 25.38
C PHE A 424 3.44 5.01 26.28
N ASN A 425 2.58 4.32 27.04
CA ASN A 425 2.96 3.12 27.78
C ASN A 425 3.11 1.92 26.83
N PHE A 426 3.90 0.93 27.24
CA PHE A 426 4.13 -0.32 26.51
C PHE A 426 3.87 -1.53 27.41
N THR A 427 3.45 -2.66 26.83
CA THR A 427 3.40 -3.94 27.55
C THR A 427 4.82 -4.46 27.83
N LYS A 428 4.96 -5.48 28.68
CA LYS A 428 6.26 -6.12 28.94
C LYS A 428 6.82 -6.83 27.70
N GLY A 429 5.95 -7.24 26.79
CA GLY A 429 6.29 -7.76 25.47
C GLY A 429 6.55 -6.70 24.40
N GLY A 430 6.42 -5.41 24.67
CA GLY A 430 6.75 -4.33 23.74
C GLY A 430 5.61 -3.85 22.83
N MET A 431 4.35 -4.17 23.12
CA MET A 431 3.19 -3.61 22.39
C MET A 431 2.84 -2.21 22.89
N ALA A 432 2.68 -1.25 21.98
CA ALA A 432 2.28 0.12 22.29
C ALA A 432 0.81 0.19 22.76
N LEU A 433 0.56 0.86 23.90
CA LEU A 433 -0.77 0.99 24.50
C LEU A 433 -1.50 2.26 24.04
N PHE A 434 -1.62 2.43 22.72
CA PHE A 434 -2.28 3.59 22.09
C PHE A 434 -3.73 3.84 22.54
N ASN A 435 -4.44 2.80 23.01
CA ASN A 435 -5.80 2.90 23.55
C ASN A 435 -5.86 2.93 25.09
N HIS A 436 -4.73 3.20 25.75
CA HIS A 436 -4.56 3.15 27.23
C HIS A 436 -4.81 1.78 27.87
N GLY A 437 -4.68 0.69 27.09
CA GLY A 437 -4.89 -0.68 27.58
C GLY A 437 -6.37 -1.07 27.73
N LYS A 438 -7.27 -0.35 27.03
CA LYS A 438 -8.68 -0.74 26.83
C LYS A 438 -8.76 -1.98 25.92
N GLY A 439 -9.97 -2.50 25.69
CA GLY A 439 -10.22 -3.61 24.75
C GLY A 439 -9.82 -3.28 23.30
N GLN A 440 -9.61 -4.32 22.50
CA GLN A 440 -9.21 -4.26 21.08
C GLN A 440 -7.98 -3.36 20.80
N PRO A 441 -6.85 -3.43 21.55
CA PRO A 441 -5.70 -2.57 21.31
C PRO A 441 -5.08 -2.73 19.91
N LEU A 442 -5.11 -3.94 19.32
CA LEU A 442 -4.34 -4.21 18.11
C LEU A 442 -4.79 -3.39 16.88
N GLN A 443 -6.06 -2.96 16.80
CA GLN A 443 -6.51 -2.11 15.68
C GLN A 443 -5.82 -0.73 15.67
N TYR A 444 -5.51 -0.19 16.84
CA TYR A 444 -4.72 1.04 16.98
C TYR A 444 -3.24 0.77 16.70
N VAL A 445 -2.70 -0.35 17.19
CA VAL A 445 -1.30 -0.74 16.96
C VAL A 445 -1.00 -0.85 15.46
N VAL A 446 -1.83 -1.52 14.67
CA VAL A 446 -1.59 -1.63 13.21
C VAL A 446 -1.80 -0.32 12.46
N ALA A 447 -2.83 0.46 12.80
CA ALA A 447 -3.10 1.74 12.13
C ALA A 447 -1.96 2.75 12.33
N ASN A 448 -1.39 2.81 13.54
CA ASN A 448 -0.27 3.70 13.87
C ASN A 448 1.07 3.15 13.36
N SER A 449 1.25 1.82 13.29
CA SER A 449 2.40 1.18 12.62
C SER A 449 2.43 1.45 11.11
N PHE A 450 1.26 1.47 10.46
CA PHE A 450 1.13 1.79 9.03
C PHE A 450 1.60 3.23 8.74
N ILE A 451 1.08 4.23 9.46
CA ILE A 451 1.48 5.63 9.22
C ILE A 451 2.93 5.92 9.63
N ALA A 452 3.48 5.19 10.61
CA ALA A 452 4.91 5.23 10.94
C ALA A 452 5.78 4.72 9.79
N ALA A 453 5.49 3.53 9.26
CA ALA A 453 6.19 3.00 8.09
C ALA A 453 6.02 3.92 6.87
N LEU A 454 4.82 4.44 6.62
CA LEU A 454 4.53 5.31 5.48
C LEU A 454 5.28 6.65 5.56
N TYR A 455 5.43 7.25 6.75
CA TYR A 455 6.23 8.48 6.91
C TYR A 455 7.73 8.23 6.70
N ALA A 456 8.25 7.08 7.17
CA ALA A 456 9.61 6.65 6.86
C ALA A 456 9.82 6.47 5.35
N ASP A 457 8.86 5.82 4.67
CA ASP A 457 8.88 5.60 3.23
C ASP A 457 8.77 6.93 2.45
N TYR A 458 8.03 7.92 2.93
CA TYR A 458 7.98 9.28 2.36
C TYR A 458 9.32 9.99 2.46
N MET A 459 9.95 9.97 3.64
CA MET A 459 11.27 10.58 3.85
C MET A 459 12.34 9.92 2.96
N GLU A 460 12.38 8.59 2.90
CA GLU A 460 13.23 7.83 1.97
C GLU A 460 12.97 8.22 0.51
N ALA A 461 11.70 8.39 0.13
CA ALA A 461 11.29 8.81 -1.22
C ALA A 461 11.66 10.27 -1.57
N VAL A 462 11.97 11.14 -0.61
CA VAL A 462 12.52 12.50 -0.86
C VAL A 462 13.99 12.64 -0.47
N ASN A 463 14.70 11.52 -0.26
CA ASN A 463 16.11 11.44 0.16
C ASN A 463 16.42 12.12 1.51
N VAL A 464 15.42 12.24 2.39
CA VAL A 464 15.60 12.72 3.77
C VAL A 464 15.97 11.51 4.65
N PRO A 465 17.14 11.50 5.31
CA PRO A 465 17.60 10.33 6.07
C PRO A 465 16.91 10.14 7.44
N GLY A 466 16.19 11.17 7.91
CA GLY A 466 15.61 11.20 9.25
C GLY A 466 15.10 12.58 9.64
N TRP A 467 14.63 12.72 10.88
CA TRP A 467 14.10 13.96 11.45
C TRP A 467 14.55 14.13 12.91
N TYR A 468 14.22 15.28 13.52
CA TYR A 468 14.59 15.59 14.91
C TYR A 468 13.41 15.48 15.87
N CYS A 469 13.62 14.78 16.98
CA CYS A 469 12.74 14.67 18.13
C CYS A 469 13.36 15.44 19.31
N GLY A 470 13.14 16.75 19.32
CA GLY A 470 13.87 17.68 20.19
C GLY A 470 15.37 17.64 19.84
N PRO A 471 16.28 17.49 20.82
CA PRO A 471 17.73 17.42 20.55
C PRO A 471 18.16 16.09 19.89
N ASN A 472 17.28 15.09 19.79
CA ASN A 472 17.64 13.75 19.33
C ASN A 472 17.29 13.55 17.87
N PHE A 473 18.27 13.25 17.02
CA PHE A 473 18.00 12.76 15.67
C PHE A 473 17.34 11.37 15.70
N MET A 474 16.56 11.07 14.66
CA MET A 474 15.90 9.79 14.40
C MET A 474 15.99 9.46 12.91
N THR A 475 16.47 8.27 12.56
CA THR A 475 16.54 7.83 11.17
C THR A 475 15.19 7.33 10.66
N THR A 476 15.02 7.32 9.33
CA THR A 476 13.90 6.59 8.69
C THR A 476 13.87 5.12 9.08
N ASN A 477 15.03 4.50 9.34
CA ASN A 477 15.11 3.11 9.75
C ASN A 477 14.55 2.89 11.16
N ASP A 478 14.81 3.77 12.12
CA ASP A 478 14.28 3.65 13.49
C ASP A 478 12.74 3.57 13.50
N LEU A 479 12.09 4.40 12.68
CA LEU A 479 10.63 4.40 12.54
C LEU A 479 10.09 3.14 11.84
N ARG A 480 10.84 2.62 10.87
CA ARG A 480 10.51 1.34 10.22
C ARG A 480 10.74 0.15 11.16
N GLU A 481 11.76 0.16 12.01
CA GLU A 481 11.96 -0.86 13.05
C GLU A 481 10.91 -0.77 14.17
N PHE A 482 10.46 0.44 14.54
CA PHE A 482 9.28 0.58 15.40
C PHE A 482 8.06 -0.12 14.79
N ALA A 483 7.70 0.21 13.54
CA ALA A 483 6.57 -0.43 12.86
C ALA A 483 6.74 -1.96 12.74
N LYS A 484 7.94 -2.46 12.40
CA LYS A 484 8.26 -3.89 12.41
C LYS A 484 8.08 -4.52 13.79
N SER A 485 8.52 -3.88 14.88
CA SER A 485 8.38 -4.44 16.24
C SER A 485 6.93 -4.72 16.59
N GLN A 486 6.03 -3.80 16.22
CA GLN A 486 4.60 -3.89 16.50
C GLN A 486 3.92 -4.97 15.64
N ILE A 487 4.25 -5.07 14.35
CA ILE A 487 3.71 -6.12 13.48
C ILE A 487 4.31 -7.50 13.82
N ASN A 488 5.58 -7.59 14.19
CA ASN A 488 6.19 -8.85 14.66
C ASN A 488 5.56 -9.32 15.97
N TYR A 489 5.27 -8.41 16.92
CA TYR A 489 4.50 -8.72 18.12
C TYR A 489 3.14 -9.35 17.77
N ILE A 490 2.45 -8.83 16.75
CA ILE A 490 1.17 -9.38 16.25
C ILE A 490 1.36 -10.74 15.57
N LEU A 491 2.44 -10.93 14.80
CA LEU A 491 2.68 -12.16 14.04
C LEU A 491 3.25 -13.33 14.88
N GLY A 492 3.96 -13.05 15.97
CA GLY A 492 4.42 -14.10 16.89
C GLY A 492 5.37 -13.67 18.01
N ASP A 493 6.04 -12.52 17.92
CA ASP A 493 7.07 -12.07 18.85
C ASP A 493 6.52 -11.34 20.08
N ASN A 494 5.61 -12.03 20.76
CA ASN A 494 5.03 -11.63 22.04
C ASN A 494 5.33 -12.69 23.13
N PRO A 495 5.07 -12.39 24.42
CA PRO A 495 5.32 -13.32 25.52
C PRO A 495 4.50 -14.63 25.48
N LYS A 496 3.44 -14.69 24.66
CA LYS A 496 2.64 -15.91 24.45
C LYS A 496 3.17 -16.78 23.31
N LYS A 497 4.13 -16.28 22.50
CA LYS A 497 4.71 -16.91 21.31
C LYS A 497 3.63 -17.54 20.41
N MET A 498 2.66 -16.70 20.04
CA MET A 498 1.53 -17.02 19.17
C MET A 498 1.24 -15.84 18.24
N SER A 499 0.76 -16.11 17.03
CA SER A 499 0.17 -15.05 16.22
C SER A 499 -1.17 -14.62 16.80
N TYR A 500 -1.52 -13.35 16.67
CA TYR A 500 -2.87 -12.84 16.84
C TYR A 500 -3.65 -12.79 15.51
N VAL A 501 -3.04 -13.26 14.40
CA VAL A 501 -3.68 -13.46 13.10
C VAL A 501 -4.05 -14.94 12.91
N VAL A 502 -5.34 -15.21 12.71
CA VAL A 502 -5.88 -16.57 12.60
C VAL A 502 -5.34 -17.28 11.35
N GLY A 503 -4.75 -18.47 11.53
CA GLY A 503 -4.16 -19.25 10.45
C GLY A 503 -2.76 -18.79 10.00
N PHE A 504 -2.13 -17.85 10.71
CA PHE A 504 -0.72 -17.50 10.56
C PHE A 504 0.14 -18.16 11.66
N GLY A 505 1.33 -18.62 11.29
CA GLY A 505 2.26 -19.28 12.22
C GLY A 505 1.75 -20.61 12.79
N LYS A 506 2.50 -21.16 13.76
CA LYS A 506 2.21 -22.49 14.36
C LYS A 506 1.14 -22.48 15.46
N LYS A 507 0.81 -21.30 16.00
CA LYS A 507 -0.08 -21.13 17.16
C LYS A 507 -0.81 -19.80 17.01
N TYR A 508 -2.14 -19.83 17.04
CA TYR A 508 -3.04 -18.70 16.82
C TYR A 508 -4.40 -18.96 17.51
N PRO A 509 -5.26 -17.94 17.76
CA PRO A 509 -6.57 -18.10 18.39
C PRO A 509 -7.49 -19.09 17.67
N ARG A 510 -8.33 -19.81 18.42
CA ARG A 510 -9.26 -20.82 17.91
C ARG A 510 -10.67 -20.69 18.49
N HIS A 511 -10.93 -19.66 19.28
CA HIS A 511 -12.22 -19.40 19.91
C HIS A 511 -12.61 -17.92 19.70
N LEU A 512 -12.80 -17.53 18.45
CA LEU A 512 -13.11 -16.17 18.03
C LEU A 512 -14.51 -15.76 18.49
N HIS A 513 -14.65 -14.50 18.94
CA HIS A 513 -15.97 -13.90 19.10
C HIS A 513 -16.51 -13.57 17.71
N HIS A 514 -17.05 -14.56 17.00
CA HIS A 514 -17.58 -14.41 15.65
C HIS A 514 -18.64 -15.47 15.35
N ARG A 515 -19.84 -15.05 14.96
CA ARG A 515 -21.01 -15.92 14.78
C ARG A 515 -20.82 -16.96 13.66
N GLY A 516 -20.33 -16.53 12.49
CA GLY A 516 -20.00 -17.40 11.36
C GLY A 516 -18.87 -18.41 11.60
N ALA A 517 -17.74 -17.99 12.20
CA ALA A 517 -16.62 -18.88 12.55
C ALA A 517 -17.05 -20.00 13.52
N SER A 518 -17.77 -19.62 14.58
CA SER A 518 -18.14 -20.51 15.70
C SER A 518 -19.26 -21.51 15.38
N THR A 519 -20.11 -21.23 14.40
CA THR A 519 -21.30 -22.04 14.09
C THR A 519 -21.04 -22.94 12.88
N PRO A 520 -21.12 -24.28 13.00
CA PRO A 520 -20.74 -25.19 11.91
C PRO A 520 -21.50 -24.95 10.61
N HIS A 521 -20.82 -25.03 9.46
CA HIS A 521 -21.47 -25.05 8.14
C HIS A 521 -21.88 -26.49 7.80
N ASN A 522 -23.07 -26.91 8.24
CA ASN A 522 -23.55 -28.30 8.19
C ASN A 522 -24.99 -28.44 7.66
N GLY A 523 -25.53 -27.43 6.98
CA GLY A 523 -26.91 -27.39 6.49
C GLY A 523 -28.00 -27.21 7.57
N VAL A 524 -27.69 -27.40 8.86
CA VAL A 524 -28.65 -27.17 9.95
C VAL A 524 -28.76 -25.67 10.23
N LYS A 525 -29.98 -25.11 10.16
CA LYS A 525 -30.28 -23.74 10.62
C LYS A 525 -30.47 -23.73 12.14
N TYR A 526 -29.84 -22.78 12.82
CA TYR A 526 -30.00 -22.58 14.27
C TYR A 526 -30.89 -21.36 14.56
N SER A 527 -31.73 -21.44 15.60
CA SER A 527 -32.53 -20.31 16.05
C SER A 527 -31.68 -19.26 16.78
N CYS A 528 -32.20 -18.04 16.90
CA CYS A 528 -31.59 -16.88 17.57
C CYS A 528 -30.77 -17.25 18.84
N THR A 529 -31.43 -17.87 19.83
CA THR A 529 -30.81 -18.34 21.08
C THR A 529 -30.24 -19.76 20.98
N GLY A 530 -30.73 -20.59 20.06
CA GLY A 530 -30.22 -21.95 19.83
C GLY A 530 -28.77 -22.00 19.33
N GLY A 531 -28.23 -20.88 18.86
CA GLY A 531 -26.81 -20.70 18.54
C GLY A 531 -25.91 -20.38 19.75
N TYR A 532 -26.45 -20.03 20.93
CA TYR A 532 -25.64 -19.79 22.13
C TYR A 532 -24.75 -20.98 22.50
N LYS A 533 -25.18 -22.21 22.22
CA LYS A 533 -24.37 -23.43 22.39
C LYS A 533 -23.05 -23.43 21.60
N TRP A 534 -22.95 -22.62 20.54
CA TRP A 534 -21.74 -22.44 19.74
C TRP A 534 -20.86 -21.31 20.29
N ARG A 535 -21.47 -20.19 20.73
CA ARG A 535 -20.78 -19.15 21.51
C ARG A 535 -20.07 -19.75 22.73
N ASP A 536 -20.83 -20.45 23.57
CA ASP A 536 -20.41 -20.95 24.87
C ASP A 536 -19.69 -22.32 24.78
N SER A 537 -19.45 -22.82 23.56
CA SER A 537 -18.72 -24.07 23.31
C SER A 537 -17.25 -23.98 23.74
N LYS A 538 -16.79 -24.97 24.51
CA LYS A 538 -15.35 -25.16 24.83
C LYS A 538 -14.55 -25.82 23.70
N LYS A 539 -15.16 -26.08 22.54
CA LYS A 539 -14.46 -26.58 21.34
C LYS A 539 -14.02 -25.39 20.46
N ALA A 540 -12.91 -25.59 19.75
CA ALA A 540 -12.43 -24.67 18.72
C ALA A 540 -13.49 -24.38 17.64
N ASP A 541 -13.34 -23.26 16.95
CA ASP A 541 -14.23 -22.87 15.85
C ASP A 541 -14.24 -23.92 14.73
N PRO A 542 -15.43 -24.40 14.31
CA PRO A 542 -15.57 -25.37 13.22
C PRO A 542 -15.17 -24.78 11.86
N ASN A 543 -15.31 -23.47 11.68
CA ASN A 543 -14.95 -22.76 10.46
C ASN A 543 -13.74 -21.86 10.74
N LEU A 544 -12.59 -22.15 10.14
CA LEU A 544 -11.39 -21.33 10.33
C LEU A 544 -11.55 -19.96 9.63
N LEU A 545 -11.52 -18.89 10.43
CA LEU A 545 -11.60 -17.50 9.98
C LEU A 545 -10.21 -16.99 9.57
N THR A 546 -9.62 -17.61 8.55
CA THR A 546 -8.25 -17.30 8.08
C THR A 546 -8.07 -15.81 7.81
N GLY A 547 -7.03 -15.22 8.41
CA GLY A 547 -6.67 -13.82 8.25
C GLY A 547 -7.25 -12.85 9.28
N ALA A 548 -8.24 -13.25 10.08
CA ALA A 548 -8.76 -12.40 11.15
C ALA A 548 -7.67 -12.03 12.15
N MET A 549 -7.45 -10.74 12.37
CA MET A 549 -6.68 -10.23 13.49
C MET A 549 -7.60 -10.01 14.67
N VAL A 550 -7.35 -10.70 15.77
CA VAL A 550 -8.16 -10.53 16.99
C VAL A 550 -7.84 -9.20 17.69
N GLY A 551 -8.77 -8.71 18.52
CA GLY A 551 -8.57 -7.48 19.31
C GLY A 551 -7.27 -7.44 20.12
N GLY A 552 -6.80 -8.58 20.63
CA GLY A 552 -5.46 -8.76 21.17
C GLY A 552 -5.38 -8.96 22.69
N PRO A 553 -4.17 -8.88 23.28
CA PRO A 553 -3.94 -9.06 24.71
C PRO A 553 -4.34 -7.82 25.53
N ASP A 554 -4.44 -7.99 26.84
CA ASP A 554 -4.51 -6.87 27.79
C ASP A 554 -3.14 -6.18 27.98
N ARG A 555 -3.14 -5.09 28.76
CA ARG A 555 -1.97 -4.25 29.08
C ARG A 555 -0.79 -4.98 29.75
N ASN A 556 -0.95 -6.23 30.18
CA ASN A 556 0.08 -7.06 30.81
C ASN A 556 0.51 -8.25 29.91
N ASP A 557 0.25 -8.20 28.60
CA ASP A 557 0.40 -9.32 27.66
C ASP A 557 -0.51 -10.52 27.99
N GLY A 558 -1.58 -10.30 28.77
CA GLY A 558 -2.56 -11.31 29.11
C GLY A 558 -3.53 -11.57 27.95
N PHE A 559 -3.50 -12.78 27.39
CA PHE A 559 -4.43 -13.22 26.35
C PHE A 559 -5.15 -14.49 26.76
N LYS A 560 -6.47 -14.53 26.53
CA LYS A 560 -7.36 -15.68 26.78
C LYS A 560 -8.14 -15.99 25.50
N ASP A 561 -7.78 -17.08 24.82
CA ASP A 561 -8.48 -17.61 23.63
C ASP A 561 -9.90 -18.08 24.03
N SER A 562 -10.93 -17.27 23.77
CA SER A 562 -12.29 -17.47 24.30
C SER A 562 -13.31 -16.52 23.68
N ARG A 563 -14.42 -17.07 23.16
CA ARG A 563 -15.49 -16.27 22.51
C ARG A 563 -16.14 -15.26 23.46
N ASN A 564 -16.21 -15.58 24.75
CA ASN A 564 -16.85 -14.70 25.74
C ASN A 564 -15.91 -13.57 26.23
N THR A 565 -14.73 -13.43 25.62
CA THR A 565 -13.79 -12.31 25.81
C THR A 565 -13.64 -11.53 24.50
N PHE A 566 -14.75 -10.91 24.06
CA PHE A 566 -14.87 -10.15 22.80
C PHE A 566 -13.76 -9.10 22.64
N GLY A 567 -13.51 -8.28 23.66
CA GLY A 567 -12.44 -7.27 23.66
C GLY A 567 -11.00 -7.81 23.48
N GLN A 568 -10.81 -9.14 23.44
CA GLN A 568 -9.56 -9.80 23.04
C GLN A 568 -9.71 -10.67 21.78
N ASN A 569 -10.87 -11.29 21.54
CA ASN A 569 -11.07 -12.37 20.56
C ASN A 569 -11.98 -11.99 19.38
N GLU A 570 -12.48 -10.76 19.34
CA GLU A 570 -13.25 -10.23 18.22
C GLU A 570 -12.30 -9.59 17.18
N PRO A 571 -12.40 -9.98 15.90
CA PRO A 571 -11.78 -9.25 14.80
C PRO A 571 -12.72 -8.16 14.26
N THR A 572 -12.17 -7.08 13.71
CA THR A 572 -12.93 -5.95 13.14
C THR A 572 -12.43 -5.58 11.75
N LEU A 573 -13.30 -5.02 10.89
CA LEU A 573 -12.90 -4.46 9.59
C LEU A 573 -11.76 -3.45 9.73
N VAL A 574 -11.85 -2.57 10.74
CA VAL A 574 -10.84 -1.54 11.05
C VAL A 574 -9.48 -2.18 11.33
N GLY A 575 -9.44 -3.15 12.24
CA GLY A 575 -8.21 -3.84 12.61
C GLY A 575 -7.59 -4.58 11.43
N ASN A 576 -8.39 -5.28 10.62
CA ASN A 576 -7.88 -5.98 9.45
C ASN A 576 -7.45 -5.04 8.31
N ALA A 577 -8.09 -3.87 8.14
CA ALA A 577 -7.69 -2.88 7.15
C ALA A 577 -6.36 -2.22 7.50
N GLY A 578 -6.17 -1.85 8.78
CA GLY A 578 -4.89 -1.36 9.27
C GLY A 578 -3.79 -2.42 9.22
N LEU A 579 -4.11 -3.70 9.48
CA LEU A 579 -3.16 -4.81 9.34
C LEU A 579 -2.69 -4.96 7.89
N VAL A 580 -3.62 -5.02 6.93
CA VAL A 580 -3.27 -5.11 5.50
C VAL A 580 -2.39 -3.93 5.06
N ALA A 581 -2.74 -2.71 5.48
CA ALA A 581 -1.98 -1.50 5.17
C ALA A 581 -0.55 -1.54 5.76
N ALA A 582 -0.39 -1.97 7.03
CA ALA A 582 0.92 -2.10 7.66
C ALA A 582 1.77 -3.22 7.05
N LEU A 583 1.17 -4.37 6.70
CA LEU A 583 1.87 -5.49 6.08
C LEU A 583 2.43 -5.12 4.70
N VAL A 584 1.65 -4.41 3.86
CA VAL A 584 2.15 -3.96 2.55
C VAL A 584 3.20 -2.84 2.68
N ALA A 585 3.12 -1.98 3.70
CA ALA A 585 4.18 -1.02 3.99
C ALA A 585 5.51 -1.73 4.34
N LEU A 586 5.46 -2.80 5.15
CA LEU A 586 6.64 -3.49 5.66
C LEU A 586 7.21 -4.62 4.79
N THR A 587 6.43 -5.20 3.87
CA THR A 587 6.93 -6.27 2.97
C THR A 587 8.04 -5.78 2.03
N ASN A 588 9.00 -6.67 1.79
CA ASN A 588 10.06 -6.52 0.79
C ASN A 588 9.61 -6.99 -0.60
N SER A 589 8.43 -7.62 -0.73
CA SER A 589 7.85 -7.95 -2.05
C SER A 589 7.73 -6.70 -2.93
N GLY A 590 8.42 -6.71 -4.07
CA GLY A 590 8.51 -5.58 -5.00
C GLY A 590 9.61 -4.56 -4.70
N ARG A 591 10.34 -4.66 -3.58
CA ARG A 591 11.43 -3.74 -3.21
C ARG A 591 12.76 -4.09 -3.92
N GLY A 592 12.78 -3.93 -5.24
CA GLY A 592 13.97 -4.10 -6.07
C GLY A 592 14.92 -2.89 -6.02
N VAL A 593 16.18 -3.09 -6.43
CA VAL A 593 17.15 -1.99 -6.59
C VAL A 593 16.60 -0.98 -7.61
N GLY A 594 16.50 0.29 -7.21
CA GLY A 594 15.93 1.37 -8.04
C GLY A 594 14.40 1.48 -8.02
N VAL A 595 13.69 0.60 -7.31
CA VAL A 595 12.23 0.75 -7.09
C VAL A 595 12.00 1.64 -5.88
N THR A 596 11.15 2.67 -6.01
CA THR A 596 10.82 3.56 -4.89
C THR A 596 9.91 2.83 -3.89
N THR A 597 10.10 3.10 -2.60
CA THR A 597 9.35 2.50 -1.49
C THR A 597 7.83 2.68 -1.63
N VAL A 598 7.43 3.89 -2.03
CA VAL A 598 6.06 4.29 -2.37
C VAL A 598 5.96 4.78 -3.81
N ASP A 599 4.76 4.71 -4.37
CA ASP A 599 4.37 5.43 -5.59
C ASP A 599 4.28 6.93 -5.30
N LYS A 600 5.14 7.72 -5.92
CA LYS A 600 5.16 9.19 -5.75
C LYS A 600 4.01 9.89 -6.48
N ASN A 601 3.52 9.30 -7.58
CA ASN A 601 2.82 10.00 -8.65
C ASN A 601 1.31 9.72 -8.67
N THR A 602 0.88 8.49 -8.40
CA THR A 602 -0.53 8.06 -8.58
C THR A 602 -1.50 8.92 -7.78
N MET A 603 -1.18 9.26 -6.52
CA MET A 603 -2.01 10.14 -5.68
C MET A 603 -2.20 11.54 -6.26
N PHE A 604 -1.17 12.11 -6.91
CA PHE A 604 -1.22 13.47 -7.45
C PHE A 604 -1.70 13.53 -8.91
N SER A 605 -2.04 12.40 -9.54
CA SER A 605 -2.33 12.35 -10.98
C SER A 605 -3.61 13.07 -11.44
N ALA A 606 -4.42 13.64 -10.54
CA ALA A 606 -5.47 14.62 -10.88
C ALA A 606 -5.14 16.06 -10.46
N VAL A 607 -4.10 16.27 -9.64
CA VAL A 607 -3.70 17.59 -9.17
C VAL A 607 -3.05 18.37 -10.33
N PRO A 608 -3.53 19.59 -10.66
CA PRO A 608 -2.90 20.39 -11.71
C PRO A 608 -1.49 20.83 -11.29
N PRO A 609 -0.57 21.08 -12.23
CA PRO A 609 0.73 21.68 -11.92
C PRO A 609 0.54 23.01 -11.17
N MET A 610 1.08 23.09 -9.95
CA MET A 610 0.95 24.30 -9.10
C MET A 610 2.03 25.35 -9.35
N PHE A 611 2.90 25.12 -10.34
CA PHE A 611 3.83 26.09 -10.89
C PHE A 611 3.46 26.37 -12.35
N PRO A 612 3.74 27.58 -12.88
CA PRO A 612 3.69 27.82 -14.31
C PRO A 612 4.54 26.79 -15.06
N ALA A 613 4.08 26.34 -16.23
CA ALA A 613 4.96 25.60 -17.13
C ALA A 613 6.18 26.49 -17.44
N ALA A 614 7.38 25.91 -17.37
CA ALA A 614 8.59 26.63 -17.76
C ALA A 614 8.40 27.19 -19.18
N PRO A 615 8.79 28.45 -19.44
CA PRO A 615 8.66 29.02 -20.78
C PRO A 615 9.41 28.13 -21.77
N PRO A 616 8.92 28.00 -23.02
CA PRO A 616 9.64 27.25 -24.05
C PRO A 616 11.07 27.79 -24.17
N PRO A 617 12.07 26.93 -24.42
CA PRO A 617 13.44 27.38 -24.58
C PRO A 617 13.49 28.46 -25.66
N PRO A 618 14.29 29.54 -25.48
CA PRO A 618 14.41 30.58 -26.48
C PRO A 618 14.80 29.97 -27.82
N SER A 619 14.25 30.51 -28.91
CA SER A 619 14.58 30.07 -30.26
C SER A 619 16.09 30.04 -30.45
N SER A 620 16.62 28.97 -31.05
CA SER A 620 18.06 28.82 -31.28
C SER A 620 18.64 30.07 -31.92
N TRP A 621 19.58 30.71 -31.21
CA TRP A 621 20.18 31.95 -31.67
C TRP A 621 20.85 31.70 -33.02
N LYS A 622 20.37 32.40 -34.05
CA LYS A 622 21.00 32.46 -35.36
C LYS A 622 21.87 33.72 -35.39
N PRO A 623 23.18 33.59 -35.69
CA PRO A 623 24.05 34.74 -35.95
C PRO A 623 23.54 35.62 -37.08
#